data_AF-A0A1C7N1T4-F1
#
_entry.id   AF-A0A1C7N1T4-F1
#
_cell.length_a   1.000
_cell.length_b   1.000
_cell.length_c   1.000
_cell.angle_alpha   90.00
_cell.angle_beta   90.00
_cell.angle_gamma   90.00
#
_symmetry.space_group_name_H-M   'P 1'
#
loop_
_entity.id
_entity.type
_entity.pdbx_description
1 polymer ?
#
loop_
_entity_poly.entity_id
_entity_poly.type
_entity_poly.pdbx_seq_one_letter_code
_entity_poly.pdbx_strand_id
1 'polypeptide(L)'
;MKSVTLPSAEDKDNVRKAVPTSKILMAAVARLFVASPDPSKWTYTHLWGAAVFCTDKSKNNGHFIRMVDIEKGKGVVWEQE
;
A
#
# COMPACT_ATOMS: atom_id res chain seq x y z
N MET A 1 1.39 18.10 -11.25
CA MET A 1 2.29 17.88 -10.09
C MET A 1 2.77 16.42 -10.11
N LYS A 2 4.05 16.19 -10.44
CA LYS A 2 4.67 14.86 -10.31
C LYS A 2 4.57 14.46 -8.84
N SER A 3 4.10 13.25 -8.51
CA SER A 3 4.28 12.78 -7.12
C SER A 3 5.76 12.50 -6.98
N VAL A 4 6.35 12.97 -5.89
CA VAL A 4 7.75 12.71 -5.59
C VAL A 4 7.95 11.23 -5.22
N THR A 5 6.89 10.53 -4.80
CA THR A 5 6.95 9.18 -4.20
C THR A 5 6.33 8.07 -5.04
N LEU A 6 5.46 8.39 -6.02
CA LEU A 6 4.92 7.43 -6.99
C LEU A 6 5.37 7.82 -8.40
N PRO A 7 5.87 6.87 -9.22
CA PRO A 7 6.61 7.17 -10.44
C PRO A 7 5.74 7.74 -11.57
N SER A 8 4.47 7.33 -11.67
CA SER A 8 3.57 7.78 -12.74
C SER A 8 2.22 8.30 -12.24
N ALA A 9 1.47 8.96 -13.14
CA ALA A 9 0.09 9.35 -12.90
C ALA A 9 -0.85 8.15 -12.90
N GLU A 10 -0.53 7.11 -13.67
CA GLU A 10 -1.27 5.85 -13.72
C GLU A 10 -1.21 5.11 -12.38
N ASP A 11 -0.02 5.06 -11.75
CA ASP A 11 0.14 4.46 -10.41
C ASP A 11 -0.76 5.16 -9.37
N LYS A 12 -0.88 6.48 -9.45
CA LYS A 12 -1.76 7.24 -8.54
C LYS A 12 -3.22 6.90 -8.76
N ASP A 13 -3.63 6.74 -10.02
CA ASP A 13 -5.00 6.41 -10.36
C ASP A 13 -5.34 4.98 -9.92
N ASN A 14 -4.42 4.03 -10.13
CA ASN A 14 -4.51 2.66 -9.63
C ASN A 14 -4.65 2.64 -8.10
N VAL A 15 -3.83 3.41 -7.38
CA VAL A 15 -3.95 3.55 -5.92
C VAL A 15 -5.30 4.11 -5.50
N ARG A 16 -5.77 5.20 -6.14
CA ARG A 16 -7.08 5.81 -5.81
C ARG A 16 -8.24 4.86 -6.05
N LYS A 17 -8.20 4.08 -7.14
CA LYS A 17 -9.19 3.05 -7.46
C LYS A 17 -9.17 1.89 -6.46
N ALA A 18 -7.98 1.52 -5.98
CA ALA A 18 -7.82 0.40 -5.04
C ALA A 18 -8.29 0.70 -3.61
N VAL A 19 -8.28 1.96 -3.16
CA VAL A 19 -8.70 2.36 -1.80
C VAL A 19 -9.79 3.46 -1.81
N PRO A 20 -10.99 3.18 -2.36
CA PRO A 20 -11.98 4.22 -2.69
C PRO A 20 -12.60 4.94 -1.49
N THR A 21 -12.73 4.27 -0.34
CA THR A 21 -13.36 4.83 0.88
C THR A 21 -12.38 5.54 1.81
N SER A 22 -11.08 5.43 1.52
CA SER A 22 -10.03 5.82 2.44
C SER A 22 -9.41 7.17 2.08
N LYS A 23 -9.10 7.98 3.09
CA LYS A 23 -8.33 9.21 2.90
C LYS A 23 -6.85 8.85 2.86
N ILE A 24 -6.25 8.92 1.68
CA ILE A 24 -4.83 8.69 1.48
C ILE A 24 -4.04 9.84 2.13
N LEU A 25 -3.11 9.49 3.03
CA LEU A 25 -2.17 10.42 3.67
C LEU A 25 -0.84 10.43 2.92
N MET A 26 -0.35 9.25 2.53
CA MET A 26 0.87 9.08 1.75
C MET A 26 0.81 7.78 0.94
N ALA A 27 1.51 7.75 -0.20
CA ALA A 27 1.76 6.54 -0.96
C ALA A 27 3.18 6.54 -1.53
N ALA A 28 3.87 5.41 -1.48
CA ALA A 28 5.23 5.25 -2.02
C ALA A 28 5.47 3.81 -2.49
N VAL A 29 6.41 3.61 -3.40
CA VAL A 29 6.80 2.25 -3.84
C VAL A 29 7.57 1.53 -2.73
N ALA A 30 7.17 0.29 -2.42
CA ALA A 30 7.77 -0.51 -1.35
C ALA A 30 7.75 -2.02 -1.65
N ARG A 31 8.59 -2.76 -0.93
CA ARG A 31 8.60 -4.23 -0.85
C ARG A 31 8.23 -4.66 0.56
N LEU A 32 7.39 -5.69 0.69
CA LEU A 32 6.99 -6.22 1.98
C LEU A 32 7.93 -7.34 2.42
N PHE A 33 8.51 -7.20 3.60
CA PHE A 33 9.26 -8.24 4.29
C PHE A 33 8.53 -8.61 5.58
N VAL A 34 8.63 -9.87 6.00
CA VAL A 34 8.09 -10.35 7.28
C VAL A 34 9.16 -11.11 8.05
N ALA A 35 9.20 -10.93 9.37
CA ALA A 35 10.06 -11.68 10.27
C ALA A 35 9.23 -12.74 11.01
N SER A 36 8.89 -13.82 10.31
CA SER A 36 8.07 -14.92 10.85
C SER A 36 8.41 -16.25 10.14
N PRO A 37 8.46 -17.39 10.85
CA PRO A 37 8.28 -17.52 12.31
C PRO A 37 9.47 -17.05 13.15
N ASP A 38 10.63 -16.83 12.52
CA ASP A 38 11.83 -16.33 13.18
C ASP A 38 11.86 -14.79 13.18
N PRO A 39 11.74 -14.12 14.34
CA PRO A 39 11.75 -12.66 14.42
C PRO A 39 13.12 -12.03 14.15
N SER A 40 14.20 -12.83 14.13
CA SER A 40 15.55 -12.35 13.84
C SER A 40 15.85 -12.24 12.35
N LYS A 41 14.98 -12.77 11.48
CA LYS A 41 15.21 -12.87 10.04
C LYS A 41 14.07 -12.29 9.21
N TRP A 42 14.35 -11.25 8.43
CA TRP A 42 13.42 -10.72 7.44
C TRP A 42 13.41 -11.59 6.18
N THR A 43 12.23 -12.05 5.79
CA THR A 43 12.00 -12.80 4.55
C THR A 43 11.12 -11.98 3.63
N TYR A 44 11.54 -11.84 2.37
CA TYR A 44 10.74 -11.15 1.35
C TYR A 44 9.46 -11.95 1.08
N THR A 45 8.31 -11.29 1.13
CA THR A 45 7.02 -11.95 0.91
C THR A 45 6.68 -12.14 -0.58
N HIS A 46 7.54 -11.66 -1.48
CA HIS A 46 7.26 -11.55 -2.92
C HIS A 46 6.12 -10.56 -3.26
N LEU A 47 5.69 -9.75 -2.28
CA LEU A 47 4.75 -8.67 -2.49
C LEU A 47 5.48 -7.34 -2.56
N TRP A 48 5.18 -6.59 -3.60
CA TRP A 48 5.66 -5.23 -3.81
C TRP A 48 4.61 -4.42 -4.57
N GLY A 49 4.72 -3.10 -4.46
CA GLY A 49 3.82 -2.18 -5.12
C GLY A 49 3.81 -0.84 -4.40
N ALA A 50 2.67 -0.15 -4.41
CA ALA A 50 2.50 1.07 -3.64
C ALA A 50 2.05 0.76 -2.21
N ALA A 51 2.89 1.07 -1.22
CA ALA A 51 2.48 1.14 0.18
C ALA A 51 1.73 2.45 0.41
N VAL A 52 0.47 2.33 0.86
CA VAL A 52 -0.48 3.42 1.06
C VAL A 52 -0.75 3.55 2.54
N PHE A 53 -0.38 4.68 3.12
CA PHE A 53 -0.83 5.07 4.45
C PHE A 53 -2.13 5.86 4.32
N CYS A 54 -3.22 5.36 4.91
CA CYS A 54 -4.54 5.96 4.80
C CYS A 54 -5.36 5.86 6.08
N THR A 55 -6.37 6.72 6.20
CA THR A 55 -7.43 6.57 7.21
C THR A 55 -8.71 6.06 6.57
N ASP A 56 -9.36 5.09 7.20
CA ASP A 56 -10.60 4.52 6.71
C ASP A 56 -11.77 4.93 7.62
N LYS A 57 -12.61 5.84 7.13
CA LYS A 57 -13.76 6.35 7.88
C LYS A 57 -14.78 5.26 8.19
N SER A 58 -14.90 4.25 7.33
CA SER A 58 -15.82 3.12 7.53
C SER A 58 -15.32 2.14 8.61
N LYS A 59 -14.06 2.24 9.02
CA LYS A 59 -13.42 1.42 10.05
C LYS A 59 -13.08 2.26 11.29
N ASN A 60 -14.07 2.97 11.82
CA ASN A 60 -13.90 3.82 13.02
C ASN A 60 -12.75 4.84 12.91
N ASN A 61 -12.51 5.35 11.69
CA ASN A 61 -11.40 6.25 11.40
C ASN A 61 -10.00 5.67 11.74
N GLY A 62 -9.87 4.34 11.66
CA GLY A 62 -8.63 3.60 11.85
C GLY A 62 -7.58 3.95 10.79
N HIS A 63 -6.32 3.75 11.17
CA HIS A 63 -5.16 3.93 10.31
C HIS A 63 -4.77 2.59 9.69
N PHE A 64 -4.41 2.60 8.42
CA PHE A 64 -4.01 1.39 7.72
C PHE A 64 -2.78 1.67 6.86
N ILE A 65 -1.91 0.66 6.77
CA ILE A 65 -0.93 0.51 5.70
C ILE A 65 -1.45 -0.56 4.75
N ARG A 66 -1.70 -0.19 3.50
CA ARG A 66 -2.18 -1.10 2.45
C ARG A 66 -1.17 -1.17 1.31
N MET A 67 -0.80 -2.37 0.89
CA MET A 67 0.01 -2.58 -0.32
C MET A 67 -0.92 -2.74 -1.52
N VAL A 68 -0.80 -1.85 -2.49
CA VAL A 68 -1.54 -1.90 -3.76
C VAL A 68 -0.63 -2.42 -4.87
N ASP A 69 -1.08 -3.42 -5.61
CA ASP A 69 -0.42 -3.91 -6.81
C ASP A 69 -0.58 -2.88 -7.94
N ILE A 70 0.53 -2.22 -8.29
CA ILE A 70 0.61 -1.22 -9.35
C ILE A 70 1.11 -1.78 -10.69
N GLU A 71 1.54 -3.06 -10.75
CA GLU A 71 1.97 -3.69 -12.00
C GLU A 71 0.80 -4.33 -12.75
N LYS A 72 -0.01 -5.11 -12.02
CA LYS A 72 -1.07 -5.94 -12.61
C LYS A 72 -2.47 -5.44 -12.23
N GLY A 73 -2.55 -4.37 -11.44
CA GLY A 73 -3.82 -3.76 -11.05
C GLY A 73 -4.72 -4.65 -10.20
N LYS A 74 -4.16 -5.59 -9.42
CA LYS A 74 -4.93 -6.51 -8.56
C LYS A 74 -5.60 -5.84 -7.36
N GLY A 75 -5.41 -4.52 -7.17
CA GLY A 75 -5.92 -3.79 -6.03
C GLY A 75 -5.04 -4.00 -4.78
N VAL A 76 -5.67 -4.03 -3.60
CA VAL A 76 -4.97 -4.23 -2.33
C VAL A 76 -4.57 -5.71 -2.19
N VAL A 77 -3.27 -5.98 -2.10
CA VAL A 77 -2.71 -7.34 -1.98
C VAL A 77 -2.25 -7.69 -0.56
N TRP A 78 -2.12 -6.68 0.30
CA TRP A 78 -1.82 -6.84 1.72
C TRP A 78 -2.30 -5.61 2.49
N GLU A 79 -2.74 -5.79 3.73
CA GLU A 79 -3.07 -4.70 4.63
C GLU A 79 -2.67 -5.00 6.06
N GLN A 80 -2.44 -3.92 6.82
CA GLN A 80 -2.23 -3.93 8.25
C GLN A 80 -2.87 -2.68 8.85
N GLU A 81 -3.63 -2.88 9.93
CA GLU A 81 -4.11 -1.80 10.82
C GLU A 81 -2.99 -1.37 11.77
#